data_AF-A0A9D6MAL4-F1
#
_entry.id   AF-A0A9D6MAL4-F1
#
_cell.length_a   1.000
_cell.length_b   1.000
_cell.length_c   1.000
_cell.angle_alpha   90.00
_cell.angle_beta   90.00
_cell.angle_gamma   90.00
#
_symmetry.space_group_name_H-M   'P 1'
#
loop_
_entity.id
_entity.type
_entity.pdbx_description
1 polymer ?
#
loop_
_entity_poly.entity_id
_entity_poly.type
_entity_poly.pdbx_seq_one_letter_code
_entity_poly.pdbx_strand_id
1 'polypeptide(L)'
;MKFICQSDNTAMEFVETVNSDDGGSMSIHFRCPTCGRGIAMVTNSGETQMVRSLGVTIGGAPSSEPMAMIRSALTGQSITGQSSDGAEPAWSEAALKRLAAAPVFVQGMIRRLYSDYAKQKGYAEITPAIMTEARDALGMSGM
;
A
#
# COMPACT_ATOMS: atom_id res chain seq x y z
N MET A 1 -7.49 -4.81 -16.02
CA MET A 1 -8.07 -6.14 -16.28
C MET A 1 -8.81 -6.12 -17.62
N LYS A 2 -9.02 -7.27 -18.28
CA LYS A 2 -9.68 -7.37 -19.59
C LYS A 2 -10.94 -8.22 -19.46
N PHE A 3 -12.07 -7.74 -19.99
CA PHE A 3 -13.37 -8.41 -19.91
C PHE A 3 -13.83 -8.85 -21.29
N ILE A 4 -14.59 -9.95 -21.37
CA ILE A 4 -15.18 -10.46 -22.62
C ILE A 4 -16.70 -10.37 -22.50
N CYS A 5 -17.37 -9.82 -23.53
CA CYS A 5 -18.82 -9.86 -23.64
C CYS A 5 -19.25 -11.28 -24.02
N GLN A 6 -20.01 -11.96 -23.16
CA GLN A 6 -20.38 -13.37 -23.40
C GLN A 6 -21.30 -13.55 -24.61
N SER A 7 -22.14 -12.56 -24.94
CA SER A 7 -23.06 -12.68 -26.07
C SER A 7 -22.39 -12.52 -27.43
N ASP A 8 -21.39 -11.64 -27.53
CA ASP A 8 -20.71 -11.33 -28.80
C ASP A 8 -19.29 -11.91 -28.85
N ASN A 9 -18.89 -12.65 -27.81
CA ASN A 9 -17.58 -13.28 -27.61
C ASN A 9 -16.39 -12.36 -27.95
N THR A 10 -16.52 -11.07 -27.66
CA THR A 10 -15.54 -10.02 -28.03
C THR A 10 -15.05 -9.30 -26.79
N ALA A 11 -13.79 -8.87 -26.79
CA ALA A 11 -13.22 -8.09 -25.71
C ALA A 11 -13.96 -6.75 -25.54
N MET A 12 -14.30 -6.43 -24.30
CA MET A 12 -14.90 -5.14 -23.95
C MET A 12 -13.82 -4.06 -23.95
N GLU A 13 -14.22 -2.87 -24.38
CA GLU A 13 -13.37 -1.68 -24.42
C GLU A 13 -13.51 -0.90 -23.12
N PHE A 14 -12.41 -0.27 -22.70
CA PHE A 14 -12.43 0.68 -21.60
C PHE A 14 -13.14 1.96 -22.05
N VAL A 15 -14.07 2.45 -21.23
CA VAL A 15 -14.78 3.70 -21.49
C VAL A 15 -14.12 4.82 -20.69
N GLU A 16 -14.20 4.71 -19.36
CA GLU A 16 -13.71 5.75 -18.46
C GLU A 16 -13.53 5.22 -17.04
N THR A 17 -12.79 6.01 -16.25
CA THR A 17 -12.67 5.86 -14.80
C THR A 17 -13.31 7.09 -14.15
N VAL A 18 -14.36 6.87 -13.36
CA VAL A 18 -15.08 7.94 -12.65
C VAL A 18 -14.70 7.87 -11.18
N ASN A 19 -14.22 8.99 -10.63
CA ASN A 19 -13.94 9.12 -9.19
C ASN A 19 -15.11 9.82 -8.52
N SER A 20 -15.49 9.38 -7.32
CA SER A 20 -16.45 10.14 -6.49
C SER A 20 -15.85 11.47 -6.05
N ASP A 21 -16.70 12.49 -5.91
CA ASP A 21 -16.30 13.85 -5.51
C ASP A 21 -15.64 13.88 -4.11
N ASP A 22 -16.05 12.98 -3.22
CA ASP A 22 -15.46 12.74 -1.90
C ASP A 22 -14.15 11.92 -1.95
N GLY A 23 -13.69 11.51 -3.14
CA GLY A 23 -12.42 10.80 -3.35
C GLY A 23 -12.36 9.40 -2.74
N GLY A 24 -13.48 8.91 -2.19
CA GLY A 24 -13.58 7.67 -1.42
C GLY A 24 -13.98 6.45 -2.23
N SER A 25 -14.35 6.57 -3.50
CA SER A 25 -14.57 5.43 -4.37
C SER A 25 -14.25 5.77 -5.81
N MET A 26 -13.70 4.79 -6.54
CA MET A 26 -13.42 4.89 -7.96
C MET A 26 -14.20 3.80 -8.69
N SER A 27 -14.87 4.15 -9.78
CA SER A 27 -15.57 3.22 -10.66
C SER A 27 -14.90 3.15 -12.03
N ILE A 28 -14.82 1.95 -12.60
CA ILE A 28 -14.19 1.70 -13.90
C ILE A 28 -15.24 1.08 -14.81
N HIS A 29 -15.46 1.70 -15.97
CA HIS A 29 -16.52 1.34 -16.91
C HIS A 29 -15.94 0.66 -18.15
N PHE A 30 -16.56 -0.45 -18.54
CA PHE A 30 -16.26 -1.17 -19.77
C PHE A 30 -17.51 -1.34 -20.61
N ARG A 31 -17.35 -1.31 -21.94
CA ARG A 31 -18.46 -1.47 -22.88
C ARG A 31 -18.11 -2.43 -24.00
N CYS A 32 -19.06 -3.27 -24.38
CA CYS A 32 -18.94 -4.10 -25.57
C CYS A 32 -19.08 -3.23 -26.83
N PRO A 33 -18.12 -3.27 -27.77
CA PRO A 33 -18.20 -2.46 -28.99
C PRO A 33 -19.31 -2.91 -29.95
N THR A 34 -19.80 -4.15 -29.81
CA THR A 34 -20.79 -4.75 -30.72
C THR A 34 -22.22 -4.52 -30.25
N CYS A 35 -22.59 -5.00 -29.06
CA CYS A 35 -23.97 -4.90 -28.56
C CYS A 35 -24.20 -3.74 -27.59
N GLY A 36 -23.15 -3.03 -27.16
CA GLY A 36 -23.26 -1.89 -26.25
C GLY A 36 -23.52 -2.22 -24.78
N ARG A 37 -23.60 -3.50 -24.38
CA ARG A 37 -23.70 -3.89 -22.95
C ARG A 37 -22.49 -3.35 -22.18
N GLY A 38 -22.77 -2.80 -21.00
CA GLY A 38 -21.77 -2.23 -20.11
C GLY A 38 -21.66 -2.98 -18.79
N ILE A 39 -20.47 -2.94 -18.21
CA ILE A 39 -20.22 -3.35 -16.83
C ILE A 39 -19.44 -2.24 -16.13
N ALA A 40 -19.70 -2.04 -14.85
CA ALA A 40 -18.95 -1.14 -14.00
C ALA A 40 -18.50 -1.89 -12.74
N MET A 41 -17.24 -1.70 -12.37
CA MET A 41 -16.72 -2.12 -11.07
C MET A 41 -16.50 -0.89 -10.21
N VAL A 42 -16.90 -0.94 -8.94
CA VAL A 42 -16.68 0.13 -7.98
C VAL A 42 -15.72 -0.38 -6.92
N THR A 43 -14.69 0.40 -6.66
CA THR A 43 -13.71 0.15 -5.62
C THR A 43 -14.12 0.93 -4.37
N ASN A 44 -13.93 0.35 -3.18
CA ASN A 44 -14.17 1.05 -1.92
C ASN A 44 -13.01 2.01 -1.59
N SER A 45 -13.10 2.76 -0.48
CA SER A 45 -12.11 3.77 -0.12
C SER A 45 -10.72 3.20 0.16
N GLY A 46 -10.64 2.06 0.86
CA GLY A 46 -9.38 1.39 1.13
C GLY A 46 -8.69 0.88 -0.14
N GLU A 47 -9.45 0.23 -1.02
CA GLU A 47 -8.95 -0.29 -2.29
C GLU A 47 -8.56 0.85 -3.25
N THR A 48 -9.37 1.90 -3.34
CA THR A 48 -9.07 3.11 -4.14
C THR A 48 -7.74 3.72 -3.69
N GLN A 49 -7.54 3.89 -2.39
CA GLN A 49 -6.32 4.46 -1.85
C GLN A 49 -5.09 3.59 -2.16
N MET A 50 -5.20 2.28 -2.02
CA MET A 50 -4.14 1.33 -2.33
C MET A 50 -3.76 1.37 -3.82
N VAL A 51 -4.73 1.28 -4.72
CA VAL A 51 -4.49 1.32 -6.17
C VAL A 51 -3.81 2.62 -6.59
N ARG A 52 -4.24 3.76 -6.04
CA ARG A 52 -3.61 5.06 -6.30
C ARG A 52 -2.16 5.11 -5.80
N SER A 53 -1.86 4.53 -4.63
CA SER A 53 -0.50 4.46 -4.11
C SER A 53 0.46 3.62 -4.96
N LEU A 54 -0.07 2.62 -5.68
CA LEU A 54 0.72 1.76 -6.56
C LEU A 54 0.99 2.40 -7.94
N GLY A 55 0.33 3.52 -8.27
CA GLY A 55 0.55 4.23 -9.53
C GLY A 55 0.22 3.42 -10.79
N VAL A 56 -0.58 2.36 -10.65
CA VAL A 56 -0.95 1.48 -11.76
C VAL A 56 -2.07 2.13 -12.56
N THR A 57 -1.84 2.36 -13.85
CA THR A 57 -2.88 2.82 -14.78
C THR A 57 -3.89 1.72 -14.99
N ILE A 58 -5.13 1.92 -14.53
CA ILE A 58 -6.24 1.02 -14.85
C ILE A 58 -6.94 1.53 -16.11
N GLY A 59 -6.88 0.72 -17.18
CA GLY A 59 -7.71 0.92 -18.37
C GLY A 59 -7.11 1.77 -19.50
N GLY A 60 -5.94 2.38 -19.31
CA GLY A 60 -5.24 3.15 -20.34
C GLY A 60 -4.00 2.43 -20.90
N ALA A 61 -3.56 2.82 -22.10
CA ALA A 61 -2.23 2.49 -22.58
C ALA A 61 -1.18 2.92 -21.53
N PRO A 62 -0.11 2.14 -21.31
CA PRO A 62 0.91 2.52 -20.36
C PRO A 62 1.43 3.91 -20.74
N SER A 63 1.42 4.84 -19.79
CA SER A 63 2.21 6.05 -19.90
C SER A 63 3.64 5.62 -20.26
N SER A 64 4.14 6.10 -21.40
CA SER A 64 5.45 5.74 -21.95
C SER A 64 6.62 6.22 -21.07
N GLU A 65 6.34 6.84 -19.94
CA GLU A 65 7.34 7.39 -19.04
C GLU A 65 7.38 6.57 -17.74
N PRO A 66 8.33 5.61 -17.63
CA PRO A 66 8.58 4.95 -16.36
C PRO A 66 8.89 5.98 -15.27
N MET A 67 8.28 5.81 -14.10
CA MET A 67 8.48 6.65 -12.92
C MET A 67 8.04 8.12 -13.08
N ALA A 68 7.03 8.42 -13.92
CA ALA A 68 6.46 9.76 -14.07
C ALA A 68 6.04 10.40 -12.73
N MET A 69 5.38 9.65 -11.84
CA MET A 69 5.02 10.14 -10.49
C MET A 69 6.24 10.45 -9.62
N ILE A 70 7.32 9.66 -9.70
CA ILE A 70 8.54 9.94 -8.93
C ILE A 70 9.17 11.25 -9.41
N ARG A 71 9.15 11.51 -10.72
CA ARG A 71 9.64 12.78 -11.26
C ARG A 71 8.78 13.95 -10.82
N SER A 72 7.45 13.83 -10.85
CA SER A 72 6.55 14.86 -10.32
C SER A 72 6.70 15.08 -8.81
N ALA A 73 6.96 14.03 -8.04
CA ALA A 73 7.23 14.13 -6.61
C ALA A 73 8.59 14.82 -6.33
N LEU A 74 9.61 14.56 -7.15
CA LEU A 74 10.94 15.20 -7.05
C LEU A 74 10.91 16.66 -7.48
N THR A 75 10.03 17.06 -8.40
CA THR A 75 9.88 18.48 -8.79
C THR A 75 8.94 19.27 -7.88
N GLY A 76 8.08 18.59 -7.12
CA GLY A 76 7.09 19.21 -6.22
C GLY A 76 7.45 19.26 -4.73
N GLN A 77 8.54 18.62 -4.30
CA GLN A 77 8.90 18.56 -2.88
C GLN A 77 10.36 18.94 -2.67
N SER A 78 10.60 20.22 -2.34
CA SER A 78 11.74 20.59 -1.52
C SER A 78 11.65 19.79 -0.22
N ILE A 79 12.41 18.70 -0.17
CA ILE A 79 12.66 17.90 1.03
C ILE A 79 13.33 18.78 2.08
N THR A 80 12.51 19.51 2.84
CA THR A 80 12.88 19.88 4.20
C THR A 80 12.84 18.59 5.00
N GLY A 81 13.95 17.87 4.98
CA GLY A 81 14.21 16.76 5.87
C GLY A 81 14.12 17.26 7.30
N GLN A 82 12.99 17.03 7.95
CA GLN A 82 12.92 17.01 9.41
C GLN A 82 13.41 15.63 9.84
N SER A 83 14.74 15.51 9.87
CA SER A 83 15.41 14.55 10.73
C SER A 83 15.06 14.92 12.17
N SER A 84 14.09 14.22 12.76
CA SER A 84 14.04 14.16 14.21
C SER A 84 15.24 13.33 14.65
N ASP A 85 16.16 14.00 15.34
CA ASP A 85 17.39 13.48 15.92
C ASP A 85 17.06 12.50 17.07
N GLY A 86 16.45 11.37 16.72
CA GLY A 86 16.16 10.26 17.60
C GLY A 86 16.99 9.08 17.13
N ALA A 87 18.05 8.75 17.87
CA ALA A 87 18.89 7.59 17.62
C ALA A 87 18.02 6.35 17.34
N GLU A 88 18.28 5.66 16.24
CA GLU A 88 17.54 4.44 15.92
C GLU A 88 17.81 3.39 17.00
N PRO A 89 16.76 2.82 17.64
CA PRO A 89 16.95 1.86 18.72
C PRO A 89 17.75 0.65 18.25
N ALA A 90 18.78 0.30 19.02
CA ALA A 90 19.59 -0.88 18.76
C ALA A 90 18.75 -2.15 18.96
N TRP A 91 19.03 -3.22 18.23
CA TRP A 91 18.36 -4.50 18.43
C TRP A 91 19.26 -5.43 19.24
N SER A 92 18.76 -5.92 20.37
CA SER A 92 19.46 -6.97 21.11
C SER A 92 19.55 -8.26 20.28
N GLU A 93 20.59 -9.06 20.52
CA GLU A 93 20.78 -10.35 19.83
C GLU A 93 19.58 -11.29 20.05
N ALA A 94 19.03 -11.31 21.27
CA ALA A 94 17.85 -12.10 21.60
C ALA A 94 16.59 -11.66 20.84
N ALA A 95 16.41 -10.34 20.61
CA ALA A 95 15.30 -9.82 19.81
C ALA A 95 15.47 -10.18 18.33
N LEU A 96 16.70 -10.10 17.80
CA LEU A 96 17.00 -10.53 16.42
C LEU A 96 16.73 -12.02 16.22
N LYS A 97 17.11 -12.87 17.19
CA LYS A 97 16.81 -14.31 17.14
C LYS A 97 15.31 -14.60 17.11
N ARG A 98 14.52 -13.82 17.86
CA ARG A 98 13.04 -13.93 17.84
C ARG A 98 12.46 -13.44 16.52
N LEU A 99 13.00 -12.37 15.94
CA LEU A 99 12.61 -11.89 14.61
C LEU A 99 12.91 -12.92 13.53
N ALA A 100 14.07 -13.59 13.60
CA ALA A 100 14.48 -14.62 12.64
C ALA A 100 13.60 -15.88 12.67
N ALA A 101 12.87 -16.13 13.76
CA ALA A 101 11.90 -17.22 13.83
C ALA A 101 10.63 -16.95 13.00
N ALA A 102 10.36 -15.69 12.65
CA ALA A 102 9.24 -15.33 11.78
C ALA A 102 9.58 -15.58 10.30
N PRO A 103 8.59 -15.92 9.44
CA PRO A 103 8.80 -16.07 8.00
C PRO A 103 9.44 -14.82 7.37
N VAL A 104 10.36 -15.01 6.42
CA VAL A 104 11.17 -13.92 5.83
C VAL A 104 10.33 -12.75 5.31
N PHE A 105 9.20 -13.04 4.67
CA PHE A 105 8.33 -12.01 4.08
C PHE A 105 7.68 -11.07 5.11
N VAL A 106 7.55 -11.46 6.38
CA VAL A 106 7.02 -10.59 7.46
C VAL A 106 8.10 -9.89 8.28
N GLN A 107 9.36 -10.33 8.20
CA GLN A 107 10.44 -9.81 9.04
C GLN A 107 10.65 -8.29 8.88
N GLY A 108 10.55 -7.77 7.66
CA GLY A 108 10.67 -6.33 7.40
C GLY A 108 9.57 -5.51 8.06
N MET A 109 8.32 -6.00 8.00
CA MET A 109 7.17 -5.38 8.65
C MET A 109 7.30 -5.41 10.17
N ILE A 110 7.69 -6.56 10.74
CA ILE A 110 7.88 -6.73 12.19
C ILE A 110 9.00 -5.82 12.70
N ARG A 111 10.12 -5.73 11.97
CA ARG A 111 11.24 -4.84 12.31
C ARG A 111 10.77 -3.40 12.38
N ARG A 112 10.02 -2.93 11.37
CA ARG A 112 9.47 -1.58 11.36
C ARG A 112 8.53 -1.34 12.54
N LEU A 113 7.59 -2.25 12.79
CA LEU A 113 6.61 -2.13 13.87
C LEU A 113 7.27 -1.90 15.24
N TYR A 114 8.24 -2.75 15.60
CA TYR A 114 8.92 -2.63 16.90
C TYR A 114 9.89 -1.45 16.96
N SER A 115 10.55 -1.09 15.85
CA SER A 115 11.37 0.12 15.78
C SER A 115 10.54 1.39 15.98
N ASP A 116 9.36 1.47 15.35
CA ASP A 116 8.45 2.60 15.50
C ASP A 116 7.88 2.68 16.93
N TYR A 117 7.50 1.54 17.52
CA TYR A 117 7.08 1.45 18.92
C TYR A 117 8.17 1.91 19.89
N ALA A 118 9.41 1.43 19.69
CA ALA A 118 10.55 1.79 20.53
C ALA A 118 10.89 3.29 20.42
N LYS A 119 10.84 3.87 19.22
CA LYS A 119 11.01 5.31 19.01
C LYS A 119 9.92 6.11 19.73
N GLN A 120 8.66 5.68 19.64
CA GLN A 120 7.53 6.35 20.31
C GLN A 120 7.65 6.31 21.84
N LYS A 121 8.19 5.22 22.40
CA LYS A 121 8.38 5.04 23.85
C LYS A 121 9.72 5.57 24.36
N GLY A 122 10.62 5.98 23.47
CA GLY A 122 11.97 6.45 23.83
C GLY A 122 12.92 5.33 24.28
N TYR A 123 12.68 4.09 23.87
CA TYR A 123 13.60 2.99 24.17
C TYR A 123 14.85 3.08 23.29
N ALA A 124 16.03 2.95 23.91
CA ALA A 124 17.32 2.96 23.19
C ALA A 124 17.69 1.57 22.60
N GLU A 125 17.11 0.50 23.14
CA GLU A 125 17.36 -0.87 22.69
C GLU A 125 16.06 -1.69 22.70
N ILE A 126 15.84 -2.48 21.65
CA ILE A 126 14.72 -3.41 21.50
C ILE A 126 15.12 -4.77 22.05
N THR A 127 14.47 -5.14 23.15
CA THR A 127 14.64 -6.41 23.86
C THR A 127 13.40 -7.31 23.69
N PRO A 128 13.49 -8.63 23.96
CA PRO A 128 12.33 -9.52 23.94
C PRO A 128 11.19 -9.09 24.89
N ALA A 129 11.52 -8.42 26.00
CA ALA A 129 10.54 -7.86 26.92
C ALA A 129 9.73 -6.73 26.26
N ILE A 130 10.42 -5.80 25.58
CA ILE A 130 9.78 -4.72 24.81
C ILE A 130 8.93 -5.28 23.66
N MET A 131 9.40 -6.32 22.97
CA MET A 131 8.60 -6.99 21.93
C MET A 131 7.30 -7.60 22.50
N THR A 132 7.34 -8.11 23.74
CA THR A 132 6.16 -8.67 24.41
C THR A 132 5.20 -7.57 24.85
N GLU A 133 5.72 -6.52 25.49
CA GLU A 133 4.96 -5.32 25.87
C GLU A 133 4.27 -4.68 24.65
N ALA A 134 5.00 -4.51 23.55
CA ALA A 134 4.48 -3.96 22.31
C ALA A 134 3.38 -4.84 21.72
N ARG A 135 3.51 -6.17 21.77
CA ARG A 135 2.46 -7.09 21.32
C ARG A 135 1.18 -6.94 22.14
N ASP A 136 1.29 -6.80 23.46
CA ASP A 136 0.16 -6.59 24.36
C ASP A 136 -0.50 -5.22 24.11
N ALA A 137 0.31 -4.16 24.01
CA ALA A 137 -0.14 -2.79 23.77
C ALA A 137 -0.82 -2.61 22.39
N LEU A 138 -0.37 -3.36 21.38
CA LEU A 138 -0.92 -3.33 20.03
C LEU A 138 -2.11 -4.29 19.84
N GLY A 139 -2.57 -4.97 20.90
CA GLY A 139 -3.71 -5.89 20.84
C GLY A 139 -3.44 -7.17 20.04
N MET A 140 -2.17 -7.56 19.92
CA MET A 140 -1.70 -8.75 19.17
C MET A 140 -1.53 -9.99 20.05
N SER A 141 -2.00 -9.94 21.30
CA SER A 141 -1.97 -11.06 22.25
C SER A 141 -3.35 -11.70 22.34
N GLY A 142 -3.54 -12.80 21.61
CA GLY A 142 -4.76 -13.61 21.67
C GLY A 142 -5.30 -14.03 20.31
N MET A 143 -4.60 -14.94 19.62
CA MET A 143 -5.15 -15.96 18.72
C MET A 143 -4.28 -17.22 18.82
#